data_AF-A0A955RHX5-F1
#
_entry.id   AF-A0A955RHX5-F1
#
_cell.length_a   1.000
_cell.length_b   1.000
_cell.length_c   1.000
_cell.angle_alpha   90.00
_cell.angle_beta   90.00
_cell.angle_gamma   90.00
#
_symmetry.space_group_name_H-M   'P 1'
#
loop_
_entity.id
_entity.type
_entity.pdbx_description
1 polymer ?
#
loop_
_entity_poly.entity_id
_entity_poly.type
_entity_poly.pdbx_seq_one_letter_code
_entity_poly.pdbx_strand_id
1 'polypeptide(L)'
;AFNHLTPFPGTPLYQRLEREGRLRYERWWLDPAYRYNGVPFHPNGLAAEDIERGCVAARASFYGRRSMLRRGMAKINRGDGLMWRNFWLINQLHRADVKLRDHWPLGDTGYTGEILTAG
;
A
#
# COMPACT_ATOMS: atom_id res chain seq x y z
N ALA A 1 -5.56 -0.54 -5.14
CA ALA A 1 -4.35 0.04 -4.51
C ALA A 1 -3.13 -0.31 -5.36
N PHE A 2 -2.03 0.41 -5.21
CA PHE A 2 -0.73 0.05 -5.78
C PHE A 2 0.15 -0.33 -4.60
N ASN A 3 0.44 -1.62 -4.46
CA ASN A 3 1.17 -2.19 -3.33
C ASN A 3 2.49 -2.76 -3.85
N HIS A 4 3.54 -2.63 -3.05
CA HIS A 4 4.79 -3.33 -3.31
C HIS A 4 4.67 -4.81 -2.93
N LEU A 5 5.65 -5.60 -3.35
CA LEU A 5 5.79 -6.97 -2.89
C LEU A 5 6.03 -6.99 -1.37
N THR A 6 5.31 -7.83 -0.65
CA THR A 6 5.48 -7.99 0.80
C THR A 6 5.71 -9.47 1.11
N PRO A 7 6.88 -9.86 1.65
CA PRO A 7 7.15 -11.21 2.11
C PRO A 7 6.42 -11.49 3.42
N PHE A 8 5.24 -12.12 3.33
CA PHE A 8 4.48 -12.51 4.51
C PHE A 8 5.13 -13.70 5.24
N PRO A 9 4.96 -13.81 6.58
CA PRO A 9 5.45 -14.94 7.36
C PRO A 9 5.00 -16.28 6.77
N GLY A 10 5.87 -17.28 6.81
CA GLY A 10 5.56 -18.63 6.32
C GLY A 10 5.49 -18.78 4.79
N THR A 11 5.73 -17.72 4.01
CA THR A 11 5.75 -17.81 2.55
C THR A 11 7.14 -18.24 2.03
N PRO A 12 7.22 -18.96 0.89
CA PRO A 12 8.50 -19.29 0.25
C PRO A 12 9.34 -18.05 -0.09
N LEU A 13 8.67 -16.94 -0.42
CA LEU A 13 9.34 -15.67 -0.68
C LEU A 13 10.06 -15.13 0.57
N TYR A 14 9.39 -15.17 1.73
CA TYR A 14 9.99 -14.76 2.99
C TYR A 14 11.22 -15.62 3.32
N GLN A 15 11.08 -16.95 3.28
CA GLN A 15 12.18 -17.89 3.54
C GLN A 15 13.35 -17.70 2.57
N ARG A 16 13.08 -17.37 1.31
CA ARG A 16 14.12 -17.05 0.33
C ARG A 16 14.85 -15.76 0.70
N LEU A 17 14.13 -14.67 0.95
CA LEU A 17 14.74 -13.38 1.28
C LEU A 17 15.50 -13.41 2.63
N GLU A 18 15.02 -14.21 3.57
CA GLU A 18 15.71 -14.51 4.83
C GLU A 18 17.04 -15.22 4.58
N ARG A 19 17.04 -16.32 3.82
CA ARG A 19 18.28 -17.03 3.43
C ARG A 19 19.25 -16.17 2.63
N GLU A 20 18.74 -15.25 1.81
CA GLU A 20 19.54 -14.30 1.05
C GLU A 20 20.07 -13.12 1.92
N GLY A 21 19.67 -13.02 3.19
CA GLY A 21 20.08 -11.92 4.08
C GLY A 21 19.53 -10.56 3.67
N ARG A 22 18.38 -10.55 2.98
CA ARG A 22 17.80 -9.34 2.37
C ARG A 22 16.64 -8.75 3.13
N LEU A 23 16.21 -9.34 4.24
CA LEU A 23 15.17 -8.74 5.08
C LEU A 23 15.71 -7.49 5.77
N ARG A 24 14.92 -6.39 5.76
CA ARG A 24 15.24 -5.16 6.52
C ARG A 24 14.88 -5.28 8.00
N TYR A 25 14.00 -6.24 8.32
CA TYR A 25 13.49 -6.51 9.65
C TYR A 25 13.38 -8.02 9.81
N GLU A 26 13.75 -8.55 10.98
CA GLU A 26 13.59 -9.98 11.29
C GLU A 26 12.11 -10.37 11.29
N ARG A 27 11.25 -9.58 11.93
CA ARG A 27 9.79 -9.79 11.93
C ARG A 27 9.09 -8.47 11.69
N TRP A 28 9.08 -8.00 10.44
CA TRP A 28 8.53 -6.67 10.08
C TRP A 28 7.08 -6.43 10.59
N TRP A 29 6.27 -7.48 10.76
CA TRP A 29 4.89 -7.39 11.23
C TRP A 29 4.75 -7.16 12.75
N LEU A 30 5.84 -7.35 13.50
CA LEU A 30 5.94 -7.05 14.93
C LEU A 30 6.89 -5.90 15.22
N ASP A 31 7.57 -5.37 14.20
CA ASP A 31 8.59 -4.37 14.37
C ASP A 31 7.95 -2.98 14.58
N PRO A 32 8.19 -2.31 15.72
CA PRO A 32 7.59 -1.01 16.01
C PRO A 32 8.15 0.12 15.15
N ALA A 33 9.25 -0.09 14.43
CA ALA A 33 9.80 0.86 13.47
C ALA A 33 9.19 0.68 12.07
N TYR A 34 8.57 -0.47 11.76
CA TYR A 34 7.93 -0.67 10.47
C TYR A 34 6.72 0.26 10.29
N ARG A 35 6.55 0.75 9.06
CA ARG A 35 5.48 1.69 8.70
C ARG A 35 4.72 1.17 7.48
N TYR A 36 3.44 1.50 7.41
CA TYR A 36 2.59 1.17 6.28
C TYR A 36 3.15 1.73 4.96
N ASN A 37 3.03 0.95 3.88
CA ASN A 37 3.72 1.11 2.59
C ASN A 37 5.25 0.93 2.61
N GLY A 38 5.86 0.63 3.76
CA GLY A 38 7.29 0.37 3.84
C GLY A 38 7.67 -0.96 3.17
N VAL A 39 8.76 -1.01 2.41
CA VAL A 39 9.25 -2.28 1.85
C VAL A 39 10.08 -3.01 2.92
N PRO A 40 9.72 -4.23 3.37
CA PRO A 40 10.41 -4.90 4.49
C PRO A 40 11.69 -5.67 4.09
N PHE A 41 12.21 -5.45 2.89
CA PHE A 41 13.40 -6.12 2.37
C PHE A 41 14.20 -5.20 1.44
N HIS A 42 15.45 -5.56 1.17
CA HIS A 42 16.34 -4.89 0.23
C HIS A 42 16.11 -5.41 -1.20
N PRO A 43 15.55 -4.58 -2.11
CA PRO A 43 15.40 -4.95 -3.51
C PRO A 43 16.77 -5.08 -4.19
N ASN A 44 16.84 -5.83 -5.29
CA ASN A 44 18.07 -5.92 -6.08
C ASN A 44 18.12 -4.72 -7.04
N GLY A 45 19.17 -3.90 -6.91
CA GLY A 45 19.42 -2.78 -7.83
C GLY A 45 18.45 -1.60 -7.72
N LEU A 46 17.67 -1.51 -6.63
CA LEU A 46 16.77 -0.40 -6.38
C LEU A 46 16.67 -0.12 -4.88
N ALA A 47 16.59 1.15 -4.47
CA ALA A 47 16.35 1.48 -3.07
C ALA A 47 14.90 1.16 -2.69
N ALA A 48 14.69 0.72 -1.46
CA ALA A 48 13.35 0.41 -0.95
C ALA A 48 12.42 1.63 -1.07
N GLU A 49 12.94 2.81 -0.73
CA GLU A 49 12.25 4.09 -0.76
C GLU A 49 11.83 4.48 -2.18
N ASP A 50 12.53 4.02 -3.22
CA ASP A 50 12.16 4.29 -4.61
C ASP A 50 10.89 3.53 -5.00
N ILE A 51 10.74 2.29 -4.50
CA ILE A 51 9.53 1.49 -4.69
C ILE A 51 8.35 2.16 -3.97
N GLU A 52 8.56 2.62 -2.73
CA GLU A 52 7.54 3.31 -1.93
C GLU A 52 7.03 4.56 -2.68
N ARG A 53 7.97 5.42 -3.11
CA ARG A 53 7.65 6.61 -3.93
C ARG A 53 6.96 6.24 -5.24
N GLY A 54 7.38 5.16 -5.90
CA GLY A 54 6.75 4.65 -7.11
C GLY A 54 5.29 4.24 -6.91
N CYS A 55 4.98 3.51 -5.84
CA CYS A 55 3.61 3.12 -5.49
C CYS A 55 2.72 4.34 -5.21
N VAL A 56 3.22 5.33 -4.47
CA VAL A 56 2.51 6.58 -4.19
C VAL A 56 2.29 7.39 -5.48
N ALA A 57 3.31 7.52 -6.32
CA ALA A 57 3.22 8.22 -7.60
C ALA A 57 2.23 7.55 -8.56
N ALA A 58 2.23 6.22 -8.66
CA ALA A 58 1.27 5.46 -9.45
C ALA A 58 -0.17 5.70 -8.97
N ARG A 59 -0.38 5.69 -7.64
CA ARG A 59 -1.69 5.99 -7.02
C ARG A 59 -2.13 7.42 -7.31
N ALA A 60 -1.24 8.41 -7.20
CA ALA A 60 -1.51 9.80 -7.51
C ALA A 60 -1.87 10.02 -8.99
N SER A 61 -1.17 9.32 -9.89
CA SER A 61 -1.44 9.34 -11.33
C SER A 61 -2.79 8.73 -11.67
N PHE A 62 -3.14 7.58 -11.07
CA PHE A 62 -4.40 6.89 -11.30
C PHE A 62 -5.63 7.71 -10.87
N TYR A 63 -5.56 8.38 -9.71
CA TYR A 63 -6.56 9.33 -9.22
C TYR A 63 -6.30 10.78 -9.69
N GLY A 64 -5.45 10.93 -10.72
CA GLY A 64 -5.23 12.18 -11.44
C GLY A 64 -6.49 12.65 -12.17
N ARG A 65 -6.76 13.97 -12.21
CA ARG A 65 -7.95 14.53 -12.89
C ARG A 65 -8.11 14.03 -14.32
N ARG A 66 -7.01 14.03 -15.10
CA ARG A 66 -6.98 13.52 -16.49
C ARG A 66 -7.34 12.03 -16.57
N SER A 67 -6.78 11.20 -15.69
CA SER A 67 -7.07 9.76 -15.62
C SER A 67 -8.54 9.50 -15.26
N MET A 68 -9.06 10.23 -14.25
CA MET A 68 -10.44 10.10 -13.81
C MET A 68 -11.43 10.53 -14.89
N LEU A 69 -11.18 11.65 -15.59
CA LEU A 69 -12.00 12.09 -16.73
C LEU A 69 -12.05 11.02 -17.83
N ARG A 70 -10.87 10.53 -18.25
CA ARG A 70 -10.79 9.47 -19.27
C ARG A 70 -11.56 8.22 -18.86
N ARG A 71 -11.41 7.75 -17.61
CA ARG A 71 -12.11 6.56 -17.11
C ARG A 71 -13.61 6.81 -16.92
N GLY A 72 -14.01 7.99 -16.44
CA GLY A 72 -15.41 8.37 -16.26
C GLY A 72 -16.20 8.44 -17.56
N MET A 73 -15.52 8.69 -18.69
CA MET A 73 -16.14 8.69 -20.02
C MET A 73 -16.19 7.29 -20.68
N ALA A 74 -15.54 6.28 -20.11
CA ALA A 74 -15.61 4.92 -20.60
C ALA A 74 -17.03 4.36 -20.45
N LYS A 75 -17.53 3.64 -21.47
CA LYS A 75 -18.91 3.11 -21.51
C LYS A 75 -19.31 2.37 -20.23
N ILE A 76 -18.39 1.61 -19.65
CA ILE A 76 -18.61 0.85 -18.40
C ILE A 76 -18.91 1.74 -17.18
N ASN A 77 -18.39 2.96 -17.13
CA ASN A 77 -18.57 3.87 -15.99
C ASN A 77 -19.68 4.91 -16.22
N ARG A 78 -20.02 5.22 -17.49
CA ARG A 78 -21.08 6.19 -17.86
C ARG A 78 -22.41 5.58 -18.26
N GLY A 79 -22.50 4.25 -18.34
CA GLY A 79 -23.69 3.54 -18.82
C GLY A 79 -24.88 3.59 -17.84
N ASP A 80 -24.63 3.94 -16.59
CA ASP A 80 -25.63 4.07 -15.52
C ASP A 80 -25.37 5.36 -14.72
N GLY A 81 -26.40 6.19 -14.54
CA GLY A 81 -26.26 7.51 -13.92
C GLY A 81 -25.87 7.45 -12.43
N LEU A 82 -26.36 6.45 -11.70
CA LEU A 82 -26.03 6.25 -10.29
C LEU A 82 -24.56 5.80 -10.14
N MET A 83 -24.13 4.86 -10.97
CA MET A 83 -22.75 4.40 -11.03
C MET A 83 -21.80 5.52 -11.47
N TRP A 84 -22.22 6.36 -12.41
CA TRP A 84 -21.43 7.51 -12.85
C TRP A 84 -21.25 8.55 -11.74
N ARG A 85 -22.32 8.85 -10.98
CA ARG A 85 -22.24 9.69 -9.78
C ARG A 85 -21.30 9.09 -8.73
N ASN A 86 -21.47 7.81 -8.42
CA ASN A 86 -20.67 7.11 -7.43
C ASN A 86 -19.19 7.03 -7.85
N PHE A 87 -18.92 6.84 -9.15
CA PHE A 87 -17.59 6.89 -9.72
C PHE A 87 -16.90 8.21 -9.35
N TRP A 88 -17.54 9.35 -9.59
CA TRP A 88 -16.96 10.64 -9.27
C TRP A 88 -16.73 10.84 -7.77
N LEU A 89 -17.72 10.51 -6.93
CA LEU A 89 -17.62 10.64 -5.48
C LEU A 89 -16.45 9.80 -4.91
N ILE A 90 -16.39 8.51 -5.26
CA ILE A 90 -15.37 7.58 -4.76
C ILE A 90 -13.98 7.97 -5.25
N ASN A 91 -13.84 8.36 -6.52
CA ASN A 91 -12.53 8.73 -7.06
C ASN A 91 -12.03 10.08 -6.50
N GLN A 92 -12.92 11.01 -6.19
CA GLN A 92 -12.56 12.27 -5.52
C GLN A 92 -12.13 12.02 -4.07
N LEU A 93 -12.83 11.15 -3.33
CA LEU A 93 -12.42 10.70 -2.01
C LEU A 93 -11.02 10.08 -2.06
N HIS A 94 -10.80 9.09 -2.94
CA HIS A 94 -9.49 8.46 -3.08
C HIS A 94 -8.39 9.41 -3.53
N ARG A 95 -8.71 10.47 -4.28
CA ARG A 95 -7.76 11.51 -4.65
C ARG A 95 -7.31 12.33 -3.43
N ALA A 96 -8.21 12.64 -2.50
CA ALA A 96 -7.87 13.29 -1.25
C ALA A 96 -7.03 12.34 -0.36
N ASP A 97 -7.32 11.05 -0.39
CA ASP A 97 -6.69 10.03 0.47
C ASP A 97 -5.30 9.56 0.02
N VAL A 98 -4.83 9.90 -1.19
CA VAL A 98 -3.60 9.33 -1.78
C VAL A 98 -2.42 9.36 -0.81
N LYS A 99 -2.29 10.42 -0.01
CA LYS A 99 -1.19 10.62 0.95
C LYS A 99 -1.58 10.41 2.41
N LEU A 100 -2.87 10.32 2.74
CA LEU A 100 -3.31 10.28 4.14
C LEU A 100 -2.89 9.01 4.86
N ARG A 101 -2.60 7.93 4.13
CA ARG A 101 -2.31 6.61 4.66
C ARG A 101 -0.82 6.24 4.62
N ASP A 102 0.05 7.16 4.22
CA ASP A 102 1.47 6.88 4.08
C ASP A 102 2.18 6.95 5.43
N HIS A 103 3.07 6.00 5.69
CA HIS A 103 3.88 5.92 6.91
C HIS A 103 3.12 5.81 8.25
N TRP A 104 1.91 5.24 8.26
CA TRP A 104 1.25 4.93 9.53
C TRP A 104 1.96 3.78 10.26
N PRO A 105 2.03 3.80 11.60
CA PRO A 105 2.52 2.65 12.37
C PRO A 105 1.60 1.43 12.16
N LEU A 106 2.15 0.23 12.37
CA LEU A 106 1.31 -0.97 12.48
C LEU A 106 0.59 -0.99 13.83
N GLY A 107 -0.65 -1.49 13.81
CA GLY A 107 -1.49 -1.57 15.00
C GLY A 107 -2.20 -0.26 15.34
N ASP A 108 -2.86 -0.26 16.48
CA ASP A 108 -3.55 0.90 17.03
C ASP A 108 -2.57 1.68 17.94
N THR A 109 -2.36 2.97 17.64
CA THR A 109 -1.51 3.85 18.46
C THR A 109 -2.04 4.07 19.87
N GLY A 110 -3.33 3.83 20.10
CA GLY A 110 -3.98 3.92 21.41
C GLY A 110 -3.95 2.62 22.21
N TYR A 111 -3.43 1.52 21.65
CA TYR A 111 -3.42 0.23 22.34
C TYR A 111 -2.30 0.16 23.39
N THR A 112 -2.69 -0.10 24.63
CA THR A 112 -1.80 -0.22 25.80
C THR A 112 -1.82 -1.61 26.44
N GLY A 113 -2.56 -2.56 25.85
CA GLY A 113 -2.69 -3.92 26.39
C GLY A 113 -1.47 -4.80 26.12
N GLU A 114 -1.43 -5.96 26.75
CA GLU A 114 -0.39 -6.97 26.52
C GLU A 114 -0.65 -7.74 25.22
N ILE A 115 0.36 -7.84 24.36
CA ILE A 115 0.27 -8.63 23.13
C ILE A 115 0.19 -10.10 23.49
N LEU A 116 -0.96 -10.72 23.27
CA LEU A 116 -1.15 -12.15 23.48
C LEU A 116 -0.24 -12.95 22.53
N THR A 117 0.65 -13.76 23.08
CA THR A 117 1.41 -14.73 22.30
C THR A 117 0.51 -15.88 21.91
N ALA A 118 0.39 -16.17 20.60
CA ALA A 118 -0.21 -17.41 20.15
C ALA A 118 0.69 -18.58 20.59
N GLY A 119 0.18 -19.40 21.51
CA GLY A 119 0.79 -20.65 21.94
C GLY A 119 0.55 -21.80 20.96
#